data_AF-A0A0F8WCK2-F1
#
_entry.id   AF-A0A0F8WCK2-F1
#
_cell.length_a   1.000
_cell.length_b   1.000
_cell.length_c   1.000
_cell.angle_alpha   90.00
_cell.angle_beta   90.00
_cell.angle_gamma   90.00
#
_symmetry.space_group_name_H-M   'P 1'
#
loop_
_entity.id
_entity.type
_entity.pdbx_description
1 polymer ?
#
loop_
_entity_poly.entity_id
_entity_poly.type
_entity_poly.pdbx_seq_one_letter_code
_entity_poly.pdbx_strand_id
1 'polypeptide(L)'
;HLELAKKTFLYLHTSYPDVGYDISKAIRDFKVGNKVIMTYLCTNCQTAYPSFFAGELTVCRKCGKLTAHTPNAEHSCPRSVLAGIMQSFDMYVQYSICEGFGMPCIDAIGCGVPVAAVDSAITSALIPCTPWSSGAVKPVRDKPWRTAFTMSLKILWPCDNVLSPIQ
;
A
#
# COMPACT_ATOMS: atom_id res chain seq x y z
N HIS A 1 -15.81 -2.90 16.75
CA HIS A 1 -15.24 -3.37 15.48
C HIS A 1 -15.78 -2.64 14.24
N LEU A 2 -17.10 -2.44 14.09
CA LEU A 2 -17.68 -1.74 12.92
C LEU A 2 -17.19 -0.30 12.71
N GLU A 3 -16.95 0.44 13.79
CA GLU A 3 -16.43 1.82 13.72
C GLU A 3 -14.99 1.90 13.19
N LEU A 4 -14.16 0.90 13.49
CA LEU A 4 -12.79 0.83 12.98
C LEU A 4 -12.83 0.60 11.46
N ALA A 5 -13.64 -0.36 11.01
CA ALA A 5 -13.78 -0.69 9.60
C ALA A 5 -14.27 0.50 8.74
N LYS A 6 -15.02 1.45 9.31
CA LYS A 6 -15.43 2.69 8.61
C LYS A 6 -14.26 3.66 8.41
N LYS A 7 -13.31 3.70 9.35
CA LYS A 7 -12.12 4.57 9.34
C LYS A 7 -10.91 3.94 8.65
N THR A 8 -11.01 2.66 8.31
CA THR A 8 -9.97 1.93 7.59
C THR A 8 -10.05 2.18 6.09
N PHE A 9 -8.90 2.57 5.52
CA PHE A 9 -8.66 2.71 4.09
C PHE A 9 -7.58 1.71 3.66
N LEU A 10 -7.78 1.11 2.49
CA LEU A 10 -6.77 0.30 1.84
C LEU A 10 -5.92 1.20 0.96
N TYR A 11 -4.64 1.31 1.29
CA TYR A 11 -3.68 2.07 0.50
C TYR A 11 -2.81 1.09 -0.29
N LEU A 12 -2.80 1.23 -1.62
CA LEU A 12 -1.97 0.42 -2.51
C LEU A 12 -0.88 1.27 -3.17
N HIS A 13 0.36 0.77 -3.08
CA HIS A 13 1.51 1.27 -3.83
C HIS A 13 1.98 0.18 -4.79
N THR A 14 1.25 0.04 -5.90
CA THR A 14 1.51 -0.97 -6.94
C THR A 14 1.10 -0.45 -8.31
N SER A 15 1.59 -1.08 -9.36
CA SER A 15 1.17 -0.83 -10.74
C SER A 15 -0.26 -1.32 -10.99
N TYR A 16 -0.98 -0.59 -11.83
CA TYR A 16 -2.25 -0.99 -12.41
C TYR A 16 -2.23 -0.64 -13.91
N PRO A 17 -2.59 -1.57 -14.82
CA PRO A 17 -3.06 -2.94 -14.58
C PRO A 17 -1.93 -3.88 -14.08
N ASP A 18 -2.29 -4.79 -13.18
CA ASP A 18 -1.37 -5.82 -12.68
C ASP A 18 -1.62 -7.14 -13.43
N VAL A 19 -0.56 -7.89 -13.72
CA VAL A 19 -0.61 -9.13 -14.52
C VAL A 19 -1.25 -10.29 -13.73
N GLY A 20 -1.15 -10.29 -12.40
CA GLY A 20 -1.62 -11.36 -11.54
C GLY A 20 -3.00 -11.11 -10.92
N TYR A 21 -3.46 -9.87 -10.86
CA TYR A 21 -4.71 -9.54 -10.17
C TYR A 21 -5.47 -8.34 -10.73
N ASP A 22 -6.77 -8.55 -10.91
CA ASP A 22 -7.68 -7.50 -11.34
C ASP A 22 -8.19 -6.69 -10.14
N ILE A 23 -7.42 -5.65 -9.79
CA ILE A 23 -7.77 -4.69 -8.72
C ILE A 23 -9.13 -4.03 -9.00
N SER A 24 -9.40 -3.68 -10.26
CA SER A 24 -10.67 -3.05 -10.66
C SER A 24 -11.86 -3.96 -10.41
N LYS A 25 -11.75 -5.24 -10.75
CA LYS A 25 -12.80 -6.23 -10.50
C LYS A 25 -13.01 -6.43 -9.00
N ALA A 26 -11.95 -6.58 -8.22
CA ALA A 26 -12.05 -6.73 -6.76
C ALA A 26 -12.74 -5.52 -6.09
N ILE A 27 -12.38 -4.30 -6.50
CA ILE A 27 -13.01 -3.08 -5.98
C ILE A 27 -14.52 -3.06 -6.25
N ARG A 28 -14.94 -3.50 -7.45
CA ARG A 28 -16.35 -3.58 -7.85
C ARG A 28 -17.09 -4.67 -7.08
N ASP A 29 -16.50 -5.87 -7.00
CA ASP A 29 -17.11 -7.05 -6.37
C ASP A 29 -17.32 -6.83 -4.86
N PHE A 30 -16.32 -6.27 -4.18
CA PHE A 30 -16.40 -5.98 -2.74
C PHE A 30 -17.06 -4.62 -2.42
N LYS A 31 -17.39 -3.81 -3.44
CA LYS A 31 -18.00 -2.46 -3.29
C LYS A 31 -17.21 -1.53 -2.37
N VAL A 32 -15.88 -1.54 -2.49
CA VAL A 32 -14.94 -0.79 -1.63
C VAL A 32 -14.30 0.42 -2.31
N GLY A 33 -14.84 0.90 -3.43
CA GLY A 33 -14.22 1.97 -4.23
C GLY A 33 -13.92 3.26 -3.46
N ASN A 34 -14.76 3.63 -2.50
CA ASN A 34 -14.57 4.81 -1.64
C ASN A 34 -13.54 4.59 -0.52
N LYS A 35 -12.96 3.39 -0.39
CA LYS A 35 -11.98 3.03 0.63
C LYS A 35 -10.64 2.61 0.06
N VAL A 36 -10.47 2.61 -1.26
CA VAL A 36 -9.20 2.27 -1.92
C VAL A 36 -8.49 3.52 -2.41
N ILE A 37 -7.30 3.72 -1.88
CA ILE A 37 -6.37 4.78 -2.23
C ILE A 37 -5.20 4.15 -2.97
N MET A 38 -4.77 4.76 -4.07
CA MET A 38 -3.55 4.39 -4.78
C MET A 38 -2.57 5.56 -4.82
N THR A 39 -1.28 5.23 -4.90
CA THR A 39 -0.26 6.23 -5.23
C THR A 39 -0.32 6.54 -6.71
N TYR A 40 -0.39 7.82 -7.04
CA TYR A 40 -0.23 8.31 -8.40
C TYR A 40 1.06 9.12 -8.52
N LEU A 41 1.79 8.88 -9.60
CA LEU A 41 3.00 9.57 -10.02
C LEU A 41 2.69 10.35 -11.29
N CYS A 42 2.99 11.64 -11.30
CA CYS A 42 2.85 12.45 -12.50
C CYS A 42 4.16 12.48 -13.29
N THR A 43 4.15 12.07 -14.56
CA THR A 43 5.35 12.10 -15.42
C THR A 43 5.85 13.53 -15.67
N ASN A 44 4.94 14.50 -15.75
CA ASN A 44 5.29 15.90 -16.04
C ASN A 44 5.86 16.66 -14.84
N CYS A 45 5.37 16.39 -13.63
CA CYS A 45 5.78 17.12 -12.41
C CYS A 45 6.60 16.29 -11.43
N GLN A 46 6.76 14.99 -11.71
CA GLN A 46 7.44 14.00 -10.88
C GLN A 46 6.99 14.00 -9.41
N THR A 47 5.76 14.46 -9.17
CA THR A 47 5.18 14.54 -7.84
C THR A 47 4.37 13.28 -7.59
N ALA A 48 4.64 12.60 -6.47
CA ALA A 48 3.85 11.49 -5.97
C ALA A 48 2.78 11.99 -5.02
N TYR A 49 1.57 11.45 -5.13
CA TYR A 49 0.50 11.75 -4.18
C TYR A 49 -0.49 10.61 -4.07
N PRO A 50 -1.15 10.45 -2.90
CA PRO A 50 -2.26 9.54 -2.75
C PRO A 50 -3.55 10.11 -3.37
N SER A 51 -4.31 9.26 -4.06
CA SER A 51 -5.66 9.58 -4.53
C SER A 51 -6.53 8.34 -4.49
N PHE A 52 -7.86 8.52 -4.43
CA PHE A 52 -8.79 7.41 -4.66
C PHE A 52 -8.53 6.78 -6.03
N PHE A 53 -8.80 5.48 -6.12
CA PHE A 53 -8.63 4.72 -7.35
C PHE A 53 -9.43 5.34 -8.50
N ALA A 54 -8.72 5.76 -9.54
CA ALA A 54 -9.25 6.42 -10.73
C ALA A 54 -8.78 5.73 -12.04
N GLY A 55 -8.36 4.46 -11.94
CA GLY A 55 -7.79 3.71 -13.06
C GLY A 55 -6.29 3.95 -13.26
N GLU A 56 -5.78 3.57 -14.44
CA GLU A 56 -4.36 3.62 -14.82
C GLU A 56 -3.86 5.04 -15.04
N LEU A 57 -4.65 5.88 -15.71
CA LEU A 57 -4.27 7.25 -16.07
C LEU A 57 -5.31 8.24 -15.54
N THR A 58 -4.85 9.30 -14.86
CA THR A 58 -5.69 10.34 -14.28
C THR A 58 -5.10 11.74 -14.43
N VAL A 59 -5.91 12.74 -14.12
CA VAL A 59 -5.51 14.14 -14.15
C VAL A 59 -4.67 14.45 -12.91
N CYS A 60 -3.49 15.00 -13.12
CA CYS A 60 -2.63 15.41 -12.03
C CYS A 60 -3.23 16.59 -11.27
N ARG A 61 -3.31 16.49 -9.94
CA ARG A 61 -3.84 17.57 -9.08
C ARG A 61 -2.96 18.81 -9.05
N LYS A 62 -1.67 18.66 -9.34
CA LYS A 62 -0.69 19.75 -9.30
C LYS A 62 -0.56 20.50 -10.62
N CYS A 63 -0.65 19.81 -11.76
CA CYS A 63 -0.47 20.43 -13.09
C CYS A 63 -1.70 20.40 -13.99
N GLY A 64 -2.77 19.71 -13.61
CA GLY A 64 -4.01 19.62 -14.39
C GLY A 64 -3.87 18.83 -15.70
N LYS A 65 -2.72 18.21 -15.99
CA LYS A 65 -2.52 17.37 -17.19
C LYS A 65 -2.88 15.92 -16.90
N LEU A 66 -3.45 15.23 -17.89
CA LEU A 66 -3.76 13.80 -17.86
C LEU A 66 -2.49 12.94 -18.01
N THR A 67 -1.65 12.95 -16.99
CA THR A 67 -0.31 12.31 -16.99
C THR A 67 0.01 11.56 -15.69
N ALA A 68 -0.93 11.54 -14.75
CA ALA A 68 -0.74 10.86 -13.48
C ALA A 68 -1.09 9.38 -13.64
N HIS A 69 -0.16 8.50 -13.28
CA HIS A 69 -0.31 7.07 -13.42
C HIS A 69 0.18 6.34 -12.16
N THR A 70 -0.20 5.09 -11.99
CA THR A 70 0.29 4.27 -10.86
C THR A 70 1.77 3.93 -11.02
N PRO A 71 2.54 3.76 -9.93
CA PRO A 71 3.96 3.41 -10.01
C PRO A 71 4.17 2.09 -10.75
N ASN A 72 5.19 2.01 -11.60
CA ASN A 72 5.60 0.79 -12.27
C ASN A 72 7.14 0.64 -12.23
N ALA A 73 7.69 -0.42 -12.83
CA ALA A 73 9.14 -0.66 -12.82
C ALA A 73 9.94 0.41 -13.60
N GLU A 74 9.34 1.02 -14.62
CA GLU A 74 9.96 2.07 -15.44
C GLU A 74 9.81 3.47 -14.82
N HIS A 75 8.76 3.66 -14.03
CA HIS A 75 8.31 4.90 -13.44
C HIS A 75 8.11 4.68 -11.94
N SER A 76 9.25 4.71 -11.25
CA SER A 76 9.33 4.60 -9.79
C SER A 76 9.50 5.98 -9.15
N CYS A 77 9.18 6.05 -7.86
CA CYS A 77 9.46 7.24 -7.06
C CYS A 77 10.84 7.15 -6.41
N PRO A 78 11.51 8.29 -6.14
CA PRO A 78 12.78 8.27 -5.43
C PRO A 78 12.59 7.72 -4.00
N ARG A 79 13.63 7.06 -3.47
CA ARG A 79 13.62 6.43 -2.13
C ARG A 79 13.17 7.35 -1.01
N SER A 80 13.50 8.64 -1.06
CA SER A 80 13.07 9.64 -0.07
C SER A 80 11.54 9.82 -0.05
N VAL A 81 10.91 9.83 -1.22
CA VAL A 81 9.46 9.93 -1.36
C VAL A 81 8.80 8.61 -0.97
N LEU A 82 9.39 7.47 -1.35
CA LEU A 82 8.92 6.15 -0.94
C LEU A 82 8.91 6.00 0.58
N ALA A 83 9.96 6.45 1.26
CA ALA A 83 10.03 6.44 2.73
C ALA A 83 8.90 7.27 3.35
N GLY A 84 8.59 8.45 2.79
CA GLY A 84 7.46 9.26 3.22
C GLY A 84 6.10 8.58 2.98
N ILE A 85 5.95 7.85 1.87
CA ILE A 85 4.74 7.05 1.60
C ILE A 85 4.61 5.93 2.64
N MET A 86 5.69 5.19 2.90
CA MET A 86 5.70 4.09 3.88
C MET A 86 5.37 4.61 5.28
N GLN A 87 6.02 5.69 5.72
CA GLN A 87 5.77 6.32 7.01
C GLN A 87 4.32 6.85 7.15
N SER A 88 3.62 7.06 6.05
CA SER A 88 2.21 7.45 6.07
C SER A 88 1.25 6.29 6.41
N PHE A 89 1.75 5.06 6.49
CA PHE A 89 0.97 3.87 6.84
C PHE A 89 0.99 3.61 8.33
N ASP A 90 -0.17 3.28 8.89
CA ASP A 90 -0.28 2.83 10.28
C ASP A 90 0.21 1.39 10.43
N MET A 91 -0.03 0.57 9.40
CA MET A 91 0.40 -0.83 9.36
C MET A 91 0.60 -1.29 7.92
N TYR A 92 1.64 -2.08 7.71
CA TYR A 92 1.92 -2.72 6.45
C TYR A 92 1.47 -4.19 6.52
N VAL A 93 0.57 -4.61 5.62
CA VAL A 93 0.08 -5.99 5.57
C VAL A 93 0.58 -6.68 4.31
N GLN A 94 1.33 -7.76 4.49
CA GLN A 94 1.80 -8.59 3.38
C GLN A 94 1.00 -9.88 3.32
N TYR A 95 0.13 -10.01 2.33
CA TYR A 95 -0.69 -11.20 2.11
C TYR A 95 -0.15 -12.02 0.92
N SER A 96 1.13 -12.40 1.00
CA SER A 96 1.76 -13.29 0.02
C SER A 96 1.93 -14.70 0.58
N ILE A 97 1.62 -15.71 -0.23
CA ILE A 97 1.92 -17.12 0.10
C ILE A 97 3.37 -17.51 -0.24
N CYS A 98 3.96 -16.84 -1.23
CA CYS A 98 5.29 -17.13 -1.75
C CYS A 98 5.88 -15.81 -2.23
N GLU A 99 6.82 -15.27 -1.47
CA GLU A 99 7.62 -14.10 -1.85
C GLU A 99 9.09 -14.50 -1.95
N GLY A 100 9.87 -13.75 -2.72
CA GLY A 100 11.31 -13.99 -2.81
C GLY A 100 11.99 -13.57 -1.50
N PHE A 101 12.32 -12.28 -1.39
CA PHE A 101 13.00 -11.74 -0.20
C PHE A 101 12.07 -10.91 0.71
N GLY A 102 10.88 -10.50 0.23
CA GLY A 102 10.00 -9.62 1.00
C GLY A 102 10.56 -8.20 1.18
N MET A 103 11.27 -7.66 0.19
CA MET A 103 11.85 -6.30 0.22
C MET A 103 10.88 -5.20 0.72
N PRO A 104 9.59 -5.19 0.30
CA PRO A 104 8.64 -4.22 0.82
C PRO A 104 8.40 -4.27 2.34
N CYS A 105 8.45 -5.46 2.95
CA CYS A 105 8.34 -5.63 4.40
C CYS A 105 9.54 -4.99 5.13
N ILE A 106 10.74 -5.17 4.57
CA ILE A 106 11.98 -4.60 5.13
C ILE A 106 11.97 -3.08 4.99
N ASP A 107 11.51 -2.56 3.85
CA ASP A 107 11.38 -1.11 3.65
C ASP A 107 10.38 -0.50 4.64
N ALA A 108 9.25 -1.18 4.91
CA ALA A 108 8.30 -0.75 5.93
C ALA A 108 8.90 -0.76 7.35
N ILE A 109 9.60 -1.83 7.73
CA ILE A 109 10.31 -1.94 9.03
C ILE A 109 11.38 -0.86 9.14
N GLY A 110 12.14 -0.59 8.07
CA GLY A 110 13.17 0.45 8.02
C GLY A 110 12.59 1.86 8.18
N CYS A 111 11.32 2.07 7.83
CA CYS A 111 10.59 3.31 8.06
C CYS A 111 9.87 3.36 9.43
N GLY A 112 9.98 2.31 10.25
CA GLY A 112 9.35 2.21 11.57
C GLY A 112 7.88 1.80 11.56
N VAL A 113 7.37 1.25 10.45
CA VAL A 113 5.97 0.83 10.31
C VAL A 113 5.80 -0.61 10.79
N PRO A 114 4.82 -0.92 11.64
CA PRO A 114 4.54 -2.30 12.03
C PRO A 114 4.09 -3.13 10.83
N VAL A 115 4.64 -4.34 10.70
CA VAL A 115 4.32 -5.29 9.62
C VAL A 115 3.50 -6.45 10.18
N ALA A 116 2.36 -6.74 9.55
CA ALA A 116 1.70 -8.05 9.66
C ALA A 116 1.88 -8.79 8.35
N ALA A 117 2.35 -10.02 8.43
CA ALA A 117 2.56 -10.84 7.27
C ALA A 117 2.13 -12.29 7.55
N VAL A 118 1.85 -13.02 6.48
CA VAL A 118 1.59 -14.46 6.55
C VAL A 118 2.90 -15.16 6.91
N ASP A 119 2.83 -16.17 7.77
CA ASP A 119 3.98 -17.03 8.07
C ASP A 119 4.38 -17.84 6.83
N SER A 120 5.24 -17.23 6.02
CA SER A 120 5.97 -17.87 4.94
C SER A 120 7.42 -18.05 5.38
N ALA A 121 8.13 -19.04 4.83
CA ALA A 121 9.48 -19.41 5.25
C ALA A 121 10.49 -18.24 5.30
N ILE A 122 10.26 -17.18 4.51
CA ILE A 122 11.10 -15.99 4.48
C ILE A 122 10.63 -14.95 5.51
N THR A 123 9.32 -14.73 5.59
CA THR A 123 8.72 -13.82 6.56
C THR A 123 9.04 -14.25 8.00
N SER A 124 8.95 -15.54 8.33
CA SER A 124 9.32 -16.04 9.66
C SER A 124 10.82 -16.03 9.95
N ALA A 125 11.67 -15.93 8.93
CA ALA A 125 13.11 -15.75 9.11
C ALA A 125 13.50 -14.28 9.31
N LEU A 126 12.76 -13.34 8.72
CA LEU A 126 13.06 -11.89 8.76
C LEU A 126 12.36 -11.14 9.90
N ILE A 127 11.16 -11.56 10.27
CA ILE A 127 10.31 -10.90 11.29
C ILE A 127 10.45 -11.44 12.74
N PRO A 128 11.21 -12.51 13.09
CA PRO A 128 11.12 -13.12 14.43
C PRO A 128 11.77 -12.31 15.56
N CYS A 129 12.42 -11.17 15.28
CA CYS A 129 13.28 -10.49 16.27
C CYS A 129 13.10 -8.96 16.41
N THR A 130 12.09 -8.32 15.81
CA THR A 130 11.86 -6.88 16.05
C THR A 130 10.86 -6.66 17.20
N PRO A 131 11.16 -5.81 18.20
CA PRO A 131 10.26 -5.55 19.35
C PRO A 131 8.87 -4.98 19.00
N TRP A 132 8.62 -4.67 17.72
CA TRP A 132 7.42 -3.98 17.21
C TRP A 132 6.55 -4.86 16.30
N SER A 133 6.94 -6.11 16.02
CA SER A 133 6.20 -7.03 15.13
C SER A 133 5.16 -7.88 15.86
N SER A 134 4.17 -7.23 16.48
CA SER A 134 3.03 -7.93 17.09
C SER A 134 1.96 -8.27 16.03
N GLY A 135 2.04 -9.46 15.43
CA GLY A 135 0.89 -10.09 14.76
C GLY A 135 1.21 -10.96 13.55
N ALA A 136 1.64 -12.20 13.77
CA ALA A 136 1.55 -13.24 12.74
C ALA A 136 0.07 -13.58 12.49
N VAL A 137 -0.45 -13.30 11.30
CA VAL A 137 -1.82 -13.67 10.92
C VAL A 137 -1.75 -15.03 10.23
N LYS A 138 -2.40 -16.04 10.82
CA LYS A 138 -2.54 -17.35 10.17
C LYS A 138 -3.41 -17.19 8.92
N PRO A 139 -2.98 -17.64 7.74
CA PRO A 139 -3.80 -17.55 6.53
C PRO A 139 -5.03 -18.45 6.69
N VAL A 140 -6.21 -17.93 6.35
CA VAL A 140 -7.44 -18.73 6.26
C VAL A 140 -7.27 -19.68 5.07
N ARG A 141 -7.22 -20.99 5.37
CA ARG A 141 -6.71 -22.07 4.50
C ARG A 141 -7.63 -22.49 3.33
N ASP A 142 -8.61 -21.66 2.95
CA ASP A 142 -9.75 -22.17 2.16
C ASP A 142 -9.87 -21.70 0.70
N LYS A 143 -8.94 -20.91 0.13
CA LYS A 143 -8.96 -20.66 -1.33
C LYS A 143 -7.56 -20.53 -1.95
N PRO A 144 -7.31 -21.11 -3.14
CA PRO A 144 -6.01 -21.13 -3.79
C PRO A 144 -5.75 -19.81 -4.51
N TRP A 145 -5.31 -18.78 -3.79
CA TRP A 145 -4.85 -17.53 -4.41
C TRP A 145 -3.33 -17.51 -4.39
N ARG A 146 -2.75 -17.85 -5.54
CA ARG A 146 -1.34 -17.62 -5.83
C ARG A 146 -1.15 -16.13 -6.12
N THR A 147 0.02 -15.61 -5.73
CA THR A 147 0.62 -14.30 -6.06
C THR A 147 0.60 -13.26 -4.93
N ALA A 148 1.76 -12.63 -4.75
CA ALA A 148 2.15 -11.79 -3.63
C ALA A 148 1.40 -10.46 -3.58
N PHE A 149 0.81 -10.15 -2.43
CA PHE A 149 0.13 -8.88 -2.19
C PHE A 149 0.84 -8.03 -1.14
N THR A 150 1.34 -6.89 -1.60
CA THR A 150 1.65 -5.72 -0.77
C THR A 150 0.35 -4.95 -0.51
N MET A 151 -0.23 -5.07 0.68
CA MET A 151 -1.44 -4.34 1.09
C MET A 151 -1.14 -3.46 2.30
N SER A 152 -0.98 -2.16 2.14
CA SER A 152 -0.78 -1.27 3.29
C SER A 152 -2.13 -0.77 3.79
N LEU A 153 -2.43 -0.99 5.07
CA LEU A 153 -3.67 -0.57 5.68
C LEU A 153 -3.45 0.78 6.38
N LYS A 154 -4.15 1.82 5.93
CA LYS A 154 -4.16 3.11 6.62
C LYS A 154 -5.46 3.24 7.40
N ILE A 155 -5.38 3.23 8.73
CA ILE A 155 -6.52 3.55 9.60
C ILE A 155 -6.43 5.05 9.87
N LEU A 156 -7.14 5.85 9.06
CA LEU A 156 -7.27 7.28 9.30
C LEU A 156 -8.07 7.49 10.60
N TRP A 157 -7.35 7.65 11.71
CA TRP A 157 -7.87 8.40 12.85
C TRP A 157 -8.11 9.85 12.39
N PRO A 158 -9.21 10.50 12.80
CA PRO A 158 -9.37 11.93 12.58
C PRO A 158 -8.33 12.63 13.44
N CYS A 159 -7.16 12.88 12.88
CA CYS A 159 -6.16 13.77 13.45
C CYS A 159 -6.42 15.12 12.82
N ASP A 160 -7.36 15.86 13.40
CA ASP A 160 -7.42 17.31 13.22
C ASP A 160 -6.04 17.86 13.64
N ASN A 161 -5.41 18.64 12.76
CA ASN A 161 -4.19 19.43 12.96
C ASN A 161 -2.82 18.73 12.99
N VAL A 162 -2.30 18.19 11.88
CA VAL A 162 -0.84 18.27 11.60
C VAL A 162 -0.55 18.21 10.09
N LEU A 163 -0.80 19.28 9.34
CA LEU A 163 -0.09 19.55 8.08
C LEU A 163 0.06 21.08 7.94
N SER A 164 0.96 21.67 8.71
CA SER A 164 1.57 22.95 8.33
C SER A 164 2.54 22.72 7.17
N PRO A 165 2.60 23.64 6.19
CA PRO A 165 3.52 23.52 5.07
C PRO A 165 4.97 23.56 5.56
N ILE A 166 5.77 22.60 5.10
CA ILE A 166 7.22 22.55 5.30
C ILE A 166 7.82 23.80 4.64
N GLN A 167 8.38 24.70 5.44
CA GLN A 167 9.37 25.72 5.02
C GLN A 167 10.76 25.10 4.99
#